data_AF-A0A812SQY8-F1
#
_entry.id   AF-A0A812SQY8-F1
#
_cell.length_a   1.000
_cell.length_b   1.000
_cell.length_c   1.000
_cell.angle_alpha   90.00
_cell.angle_beta   90.00
_cell.angle_gamma   90.00
#
_symmetry.space_group_name_H-M   'P 1'
#
loop_
_entity.id
_entity.type
_entity.pdbx_description
1 polymer ?
#
loop_
_entity_poly.entity_id
_entity_poly.type
_entity_poly.pdbx_seq_one_letter_code
_entity_poly.pdbx_strand_id
1 'polypeptide(L)'
;DSSWDHGVSLLQQGSRKVVTSSISWEGEVDQLALDHGVLFNPGTSRDWMQSFESVDVNGRYCSLCSMPPKERAPNKSYLQRSDCGNSSYWEHPENGKLPLNTFMKNATAEHNVTNGWCELNFEKGCADAVYNRDYMFFAKSVVWPNSSVASYDQHFCYYNGWLSPEIRALQHDYEGLTAKATEFCNSDHLIKLGSKGNITLNEMMARFQAAKPGTAGSRPSMDDAHFIAAWACAMGGPACDMAYCAYTFCKKEDGSLGIYDDCPGWDPVRGMPIG
;
A
#
# COMPACT_ATOMS: atom_id res chain seq x y z
N ASP A 1 72.74 12.36 -17.46
CA ASP A 1 71.88 12.51 -18.64
C ASP A 1 70.41 12.54 -18.26
N SER A 2 69.75 13.57 -18.81
CA SER A 2 68.31 13.91 -18.81
C SER A 2 67.60 14.11 -17.47
N SER A 3 67.49 15.40 -17.10
CA SER A 3 66.47 16.02 -16.26
C SER A 3 65.09 16.05 -16.96
N TRP A 4 64.02 16.29 -16.20
CA TRP A 4 63.08 17.41 -16.37
C TRP A 4 62.33 17.66 -15.05
N ASP A 5 61.94 18.91 -14.86
CA ASP A 5 61.69 19.60 -13.59
C ASP A 5 60.27 20.23 -13.60
N HIS A 6 59.81 20.67 -12.41
CA HIS A 6 58.63 21.53 -12.12
C HIS A 6 57.22 20.87 -12.16
N GLY A 7 56.25 21.22 -11.31
CA GLY A 7 56.11 22.31 -10.35
C GLY A 7 54.80 22.20 -9.56
N VAL A 8 54.67 23.07 -8.56
CA VAL A 8 53.71 23.12 -7.44
C VAL A 8 52.28 23.49 -7.85
N SER A 9 51.25 22.98 -7.16
CA SER A 9 50.11 23.81 -6.71
C SER A 9 49.41 23.21 -5.48
N LEU A 10 49.47 23.98 -4.39
CA LEU A 10 48.64 23.87 -3.19
C LEU A 10 47.35 24.65 -3.46
N LEU A 11 46.19 24.00 -3.42
CA LEU A 11 44.91 24.67 -3.23
C LEU A 11 44.03 23.88 -2.26
N GLN A 12 43.44 24.65 -1.35
CA GLN A 12 42.72 24.26 -0.15
C GLN A 12 41.36 23.60 -0.43
N GLN A 13 41.02 22.68 0.47
CA GLN A 13 39.73 22.45 1.13
C GLN A 13 38.41 22.64 0.34
N GLY A 14 37.61 21.56 0.35
CA GLY A 14 36.18 21.67 0.58
C GLY A 14 35.29 21.00 -0.46
N SER A 15 35.17 19.67 -0.41
CA SER A 15 34.08 18.99 -1.11
C SER A 15 33.68 17.71 -0.36
N ARG A 16 32.51 17.75 0.27
CA ARG A 16 31.79 16.56 0.75
C ARG A 16 31.59 15.64 -0.45
N LYS A 17 32.15 14.42 -0.39
CA LYS A 17 31.74 13.32 -1.27
C LYS A 17 30.30 12.96 -0.94
N VAL A 18 29.37 13.34 -1.81
CA VAL A 18 28.09 12.62 -1.93
C VAL A 18 28.40 11.36 -2.71
N VAL A 19 28.33 10.20 -2.06
CA VAL A 19 28.37 8.92 -2.75
C VAL A 19 26.98 8.67 -3.30
N THR A 20 26.74 9.07 -4.55
CA THR A 20 25.61 8.55 -5.32
C THR A 20 26.01 7.19 -5.87
N SER A 21 25.44 6.12 -5.31
CA SER A 21 25.49 4.81 -5.97
C SER A 21 24.45 4.82 -7.10
N SER A 22 24.88 5.15 -8.31
CA SER A 22 24.14 4.85 -9.52
C SER A 22 24.29 3.36 -9.82
N ILE A 23 23.22 2.58 -9.62
CA ILE A 23 23.15 1.23 -10.19
C ILE A 23 22.70 1.41 -11.64
N SER A 24 23.64 1.33 -12.59
CA SER A 24 23.31 1.15 -14.00
C SER A 24 22.89 -0.31 -14.21
N TRP A 25 21.61 -0.51 -14.52
CA TRP A 25 21.15 -1.77 -15.10
C TRP A 25 21.25 -1.65 -16.62
N GLU A 26 22.25 -2.30 -17.21
CA GLU A 26 22.28 -2.61 -18.65
C GLU A 26 21.69 -4.01 -18.82
N GLY A 27 20.36 -4.07 -18.99
CA GLY A 27 19.63 -5.28 -19.34
C GLY A 27 18.36 -4.90 -20.09
N GLU A 28 18.10 -5.55 -21.22
CA GLU A 28 16.92 -5.30 -22.05
C GLU A 28 15.62 -5.43 -21.23
N VAL A 29 14.82 -4.36 -21.25
CA VAL A 29 13.66 -4.16 -20.35
C VAL A 29 12.40 -4.93 -20.82
N ASP A 30 12.45 -5.67 -21.92
CA ASP A 30 11.25 -6.12 -22.64
C ASP A 30 10.76 -7.55 -22.35
N GLN A 31 11.26 -8.27 -21.32
CA GLN A 31 10.79 -9.65 -21.08
C GLN A 31 10.53 -10.09 -19.63
N LEU A 32 10.66 -9.19 -18.63
CA LEU A 32 10.53 -9.58 -17.20
C LEU A 32 9.29 -9.02 -16.48
N ALA A 33 8.46 -8.20 -17.14
CA ALA A 33 7.36 -7.49 -16.48
C ALA A 33 5.98 -8.13 -16.62
N LEU A 34 5.81 -9.29 -17.29
CA LEU A 34 4.45 -9.74 -17.65
C LEU A 34 4.03 -11.17 -17.28
N ASP A 35 4.84 -12.04 -16.68
CA ASP A 35 4.32 -13.40 -16.45
C ASP A 35 4.83 -14.22 -15.25
N HIS A 36 5.57 -13.65 -14.30
CA HIS A 36 6.01 -14.45 -13.15
C HIS A 36 5.85 -13.73 -11.83
N GLY A 37 4.94 -14.27 -11.01
CA GLY A 37 4.96 -14.08 -9.57
C GLY A 37 6.38 -14.31 -9.07
N VAL A 38 6.97 -13.24 -8.52
CA VAL A 38 8.33 -13.23 -7.99
C VAL A 38 8.44 -14.33 -6.94
N LEU A 39 9.27 -15.34 -7.22
CA LEU A 39 9.54 -16.43 -6.29
C LEU A 39 10.26 -15.87 -5.06
N PHE A 40 9.60 -16.06 -3.92
CA PHE A 40 9.95 -15.57 -2.59
C PHE A 40 11.22 -16.27 -2.04
N ASN A 41 12.12 -15.50 -1.42
CA ASN A 41 13.17 -16.06 -0.55
C ASN A 41 12.99 -15.46 0.86
N PRO A 42 12.53 -16.24 1.87
CA PRO A 42 12.17 -15.71 3.17
C PRO A 42 13.43 -15.54 4.04
N GLY A 43 14.17 -14.45 3.86
CA GLY A 43 15.42 -14.21 4.60
C GLY A 43 15.40 -13.02 5.54
N THR A 44 14.77 -11.90 5.15
CA THR A 44 14.94 -10.63 5.87
C THR A 44 13.68 -9.76 5.88
N SER A 45 13.63 -8.78 6.79
CA SER A 45 12.59 -7.74 6.82
C SER A 45 12.57 -6.85 5.57
N ARG A 46 13.55 -7.00 4.66
CA ARG A 46 13.61 -6.25 3.40
C ARG A 46 12.89 -6.97 2.27
N ASP A 47 12.87 -8.30 2.30
CA ASP A 47 12.31 -9.15 1.24
C ASP A 47 10.77 -9.12 1.23
N TRP A 48 10.12 -8.90 2.38
CA TRP A 48 8.66 -8.71 2.42
C TRP A 48 8.24 -7.32 1.94
N MET A 49 9.01 -6.26 2.21
CA MET A 49 8.72 -4.92 1.66
C MET A 49 8.83 -4.92 0.13
N GLN A 50 9.79 -5.69 -0.43
CA GLN A 50 9.89 -5.90 -1.88
C GLN A 50 8.67 -6.61 -2.48
N SER A 51 7.92 -7.40 -1.69
CA SER A 51 6.67 -8.01 -2.18
C SER A 51 5.52 -6.99 -2.35
N PHE A 52 5.68 -5.81 -1.76
CA PHE A 52 4.75 -4.70 -1.91
C PHE A 52 5.20 -3.66 -2.91
N GLU A 53 6.46 -3.67 -3.33
CA GLU A 53 6.98 -2.79 -4.37
C GLU A 53 6.93 -3.51 -5.73
N SER A 54 6.34 -2.86 -6.73
CA SER A 54 6.33 -3.37 -8.10
C SER A 54 6.45 -2.21 -9.08
N VAL A 55 6.29 -2.51 -10.37
CA VAL A 55 6.16 -1.51 -11.43
C VAL A 55 4.72 -1.49 -11.93
N ASP A 56 4.16 -0.30 -12.12
CA ASP A 56 2.83 -0.15 -12.69
C ASP A 56 2.84 -0.32 -14.22
N VAL A 57 1.67 -0.20 -14.84
CA VAL A 57 1.50 -0.29 -16.31
C VAL A 57 2.29 0.76 -17.11
N ASN A 58 2.80 1.81 -16.46
CA ASN A 58 3.65 2.83 -17.07
C ASN A 58 5.14 2.58 -16.80
N GLY A 59 5.50 1.47 -16.17
CA GLY A 59 6.87 1.15 -15.77
C GLY A 59 7.38 1.98 -14.58
N ARG A 60 6.51 2.62 -13.81
CA ARG A 60 6.89 3.41 -12.62
C ARG A 60 6.80 2.57 -11.36
N TYR A 61 7.70 2.81 -10.42
CA TYR A 61 7.62 2.17 -9.11
C TYR A 61 6.32 2.54 -8.39
N CYS A 62 5.73 1.54 -7.74
CA CYS A 62 4.49 1.67 -6.98
C CYS A 62 4.45 0.71 -5.80
N SER A 63 3.68 1.08 -4.77
CA SER A 63 3.33 0.15 -3.69
C SER A 63 1.95 -0.46 -3.87
N LEU A 64 1.84 -1.75 -3.56
CA LEU A 64 0.62 -2.56 -3.57
C LEU A 64 -0.20 -2.36 -4.87
N CYS A 65 0.51 -2.41 -5.99
CA CYS A 65 -0.03 -2.18 -7.33
C CYS A 65 -0.13 -3.46 -8.17
N SER A 66 -0.03 -4.63 -7.53
CA SER A 66 -0.13 -5.92 -8.21
C SER A 66 -1.57 -6.23 -8.66
N MET A 67 -1.70 -7.07 -9.68
CA MET A 67 -2.99 -7.64 -10.09
C MET A 67 -3.39 -8.82 -9.19
N PRO A 68 -4.70 -9.06 -9.00
CA PRO A 68 -5.16 -10.30 -8.38
C PRO A 68 -4.67 -11.52 -9.17
N PRO A 69 -4.12 -12.55 -8.50
CA PRO A 69 -3.73 -13.77 -9.18
C PRO A 69 -4.97 -14.52 -9.67
N LYS A 70 -4.81 -15.31 -10.74
CA LYS A 70 -5.93 -15.93 -11.47
C LYS A 70 -6.80 -16.82 -10.58
N GLU A 71 -6.20 -17.52 -9.62
CA GLU A 71 -6.90 -18.37 -8.66
C GLU A 71 -7.84 -17.61 -7.71
N ARG A 72 -7.60 -16.31 -7.47
CA ARG A 72 -8.47 -15.46 -6.64
C ARG A 72 -9.52 -14.71 -7.47
N ALA A 73 -9.30 -14.58 -8.77
CA ALA A 73 -10.16 -13.83 -9.68
C ALA A 73 -10.37 -14.56 -11.04
N PRO A 74 -10.75 -15.85 -11.07
CA PRO A 74 -10.67 -16.67 -12.29
C PRO A 74 -11.61 -16.22 -13.41
N ASN A 75 -12.69 -15.51 -13.07
CA ASN A 75 -13.72 -15.04 -13.99
C ASN A 75 -13.87 -13.51 -13.98
N LYS A 76 -12.81 -12.79 -13.57
CA LYS A 76 -12.81 -11.33 -13.48
C LYS A 76 -11.64 -10.78 -14.30
N SER A 77 -11.93 -9.78 -15.11
CA SER A 77 -10.91 -8.99 -15.81
C SER A 77 -10.90 -7.61 -15.20
N TYR A 78 -9.78 -7.26 -14.57
CA TYR A 78 -9.59 -5.95 -13.98
C TYR A 78 -8.70 -5.07 -14.85
N LEU A 79 -8.87 -3.76 -14.72
CA LEU A 79 -8.04 -2.77 -15.38
C LEU A 79 -7.16 -2.07 -14.35
N GLN A 80 -5.86 -2.00 -14.62
CA GLN A 80 -4.98 -1.08 -13.90
C GLN A 80 -5.03 0.28 -14.58
N ARG A 81 -5.21 1.32 -13.78
CA ARG A 81 -5.15 2.70 -14.25
C ARG A 81 -3.74 3.04 -14.71
N SER A 82 -3.63 3.66 -15.88
CA SER A 82 -2.40 4.20 -16.45
C SER A 82 -2.27 5.72 -16.24
N ASP A 83 -3.25 6.36 -15.62
CA ASP A 83 -3.26 7.81 -15.33
C ASP A 83 -2.80 8.13 -13.89
N CYS A 84 -2.23 7.16 -13.17
CA CYS A 84 -1.69 7.31 -11.82
C CYS A 84 -0.17 7.58 -11.82
N GLY A 85 0.33 8.05 -10.66
CA GLY A 85 1.75 8.27 -10.41
C GLY A 85 2.29 9.64 -10.84
N ASN A 86 1.43 10.64 -11.10
CA ASN A 86 1.86 11.98 -11.48
C ASN A 86 2.62 12.73 -10.37
N SER A 87 2.43 12.33 -9.11
CA SER A 87 3.15 12.86 -7.95
C SER A 87 3.82 11.72 -7.16
N SER A 88 4.30 10.68 -7.86
CA SER A 88 4.79 9.44 -7.26
C SER A 88 5.79 9.70 -6.13
N TYR A 89 5.55 9.10 -4.96
CA TYR A 89 6.47 9.15 -3.82
C TYR A 89 7.82 8.48 -4.14
N TRP A 90 7.84 7.49 -5.02
CA TRP A 90 9.04 6.75 -5.40
C TRP A 90 9.99 7.56 -6.27
N GLU A 91 9.45 8.44 -7.10
CA GLU A 91 10.22 9.35 -7.97
C GLU A 91 10.54 10.65 -7.25
N HIS A 92 9.62 11.12 -6.39
CA HIS A 92 9.67 12.39 -5.67
C HIS A 92 9.34 12.20 -4.19
N PRO A 93 10.27 11.67 -3.37
CA PRO A 93 10.02 11.40 -1.95
C PRO A 93 9.63 12.64 -1.12
N GLU A 94 9.97 13.85 -1.61
CA GLU A 94 9.51 15.12 -1.04
C GLU A 94 7.99 15.26 -1.02
N ASN A 95 7.27 14.62 -1.95
CA ASN A 95 5.80 14.61 -1.98
C ASN A 95 5.22 13.94 -0.73
N GLY A 96 5.97 13.04 -0.09
CA GLY A 96 5.55 12.41 1.16
C GLY A 96 5.44 13.39 2.35
N LYS A 97 5.95 14.62 2.21
CA LYS A 97 5.84 15.70 3.22
C LYS A 97 4.64 16.63 2.98
N LEU A 98 3.97 16.51 1.84
CA LEU A 98 2.82 17.35 1.52
C LEU A 98 1.57 16.82 2.23
N PRO A 99 0.66 17.70 2.69
CA PRO A 99 -0.65 17.28 3.19
C PRO A 99 -1.41 16.49 2.13
N LEU A 100 -1.99 15.36 2.52
CA LEU A 100 -2.59 14.43 1.58
C LEU A 100 -3.79 14.98 0.80
N ASN A 101 -4.50 15.97 1.36
CA ASN A 101 -5.58 16.65 0.64
C ASN A 101 -5.10 17.37 -0.64
N THR A 102 -3.80 17.67 -0.77
CA THR A 102 -3.24 18.28 -1.98
C THR A 102 -3.25 17.35 -3.20
N PHE A 103 -3.39 16.03 -2.97
CA PHE A 103 -3.45 15.02 -4.01
C PHE A 103 -4.89 14.64 -4.41
N MET A 104 -5.90 15.22 -3.77
CA MET A 104 -7.31 14.99 -4.12
C MET A 104 -7.69 15.91 -5.27
N LYS A 105 -7.99 15.35 -6.46
CA LYS A 105 -8.48 16.15 -7.60
C LYS A 105 -9.81 15.60 -8.11
N ASN A 106 -10.77 16.50 -8.24
CA ASN A 106 -12.06 16.19 -8.84
C ASN A 106 -11.89 15.80 -10.31
N ALA A 107 -12.83 15.02 -10.83
CA ALA A 107 -12.90 14.72 -12.25
C ALA A 107 -13.06 16.01 -13.06
N THR A 108 -12.41 16.04 -14.23
CA THR A 108 -12.53 17.09 -15.25
C THR A 108 -13.01 16.44 -16.57
N ALA A 109 -13.23 17.23 -17.63
CA ALA A 109 -13.59 16.65 -18.92
C ALA A 109 -12.45 15.78 -19.50
N GLU A 110 -11.21 16.08 -19.13
CA GLU A 110 -10.00 15.45 -19.65
C GLU A 110 -9.40 14.40 -18.70
N HIS A 111 -9.75 14.43 -17.41
CA HIS A 111 -9.15 13.56 -16.39
C HIS A 111 -10.19 12.96 -15.45
N ASN A 112 -10.03 11.67 -15.15
CA ASN A 112 -10.80 10.99 -14.13
C ASN A 112 -10.52 11.56 -12.73
N VAL A 113 -11.39 11.23 -11.77
CA VAL A 113 -11.11 11.50 -10.36
C VAL A 113 -9.78 10.85 -9.96
N THR A 114 -8.98 11.58 -9.20
CA THR A 114 -7.72 11.10 -8.63
C THR A 114 -7.67 11.46 -7.15
N ASN A 115 -6.88 10.69 -6.41
CA ASN A 115 -6.76 10.78 -4.98
C ASN A 115 -5.31 10.45 -4.57
N GLY A 116 -5.02 10.49 -3.28
CA GLY A 116 -3.71 10.15 -2.75
C GLY A 116 -3.20 8.79 -3.23
N TRP A 117 -4.07 7.76 -3.30
CA TRP A 117 -3.70 6.43 -3.79
C TRP A 117 -3.10 6.47 -5.20
N CYS A 118 -3.77 7.20 -6.10
CA CYS A 118 -3.37 7.29 -7.50
C CYS A 118 -2.18 8.25 -7.69
N GLU A 119 -2.23 9.45 -7.12
CA GLU A 119 -1.19 10.46 -7.35
C GLU A 119 0.17 10.05 -6.79
N LEU A 120 0.20 9.49 -5.57
CA LEU A 120 1.45 9.13 -4.89
C LEU A 120 2.01 7.78 -5.34
N ASN A 121 1.28 7.02 -6.15
CA ASN A 121 1.61 5.64 -6.51
C ASN A 121 1.89 4.75 -5.28
N PHE A 122 1.19 5.05 -4.18
CA PHE A 122 1.33 4.38 -2.90
C PHE A 122 -0.02 3.74 -2.57
N GLU A 123 -0.03 2.42 -2.42
CA GLU A 123 -1.27 1.65 -2.35
C GLU A 123 -2.17 1.86 -3.58
N LYS A 124 -1.54 1.88 -4.76
CA LYS A 124 -2.20 2.15 -6.04
C LYS A 124 -3.35 1.18 -6.32
N GLY A 125 -3.29 -0.04 -5.80
CA GLY A 125 -4.36 -1.02 -5.95
C GLY A 125 -5.71 -0.52 -5.42
N CYS A 126 -5.74 0.41 -4.46
CA CYS A 126 -6.97 1.08 -4.03
C CYS A 126 -7.54 2.02 -5.11
N ALA A 127 -6.69 2.75 -5.84
CA ALA A 127 -7.13 3.57 -6.96
C ALA A 127 -7.70 2.71 -8.10
N ASP A 128 -7.06 1.58 -8.38
CA ASP A 128 -7.53 0.60 -9.36
C ASP A 128 -8.85 -0.03 -8.90
N ALA A 129 -8.99 -0.38 -7.63
CA ALA A 129 -10.24 -0.90 -7.06
C ALA A 129 -11.44 0.06 -7.20
N VAL A 130 -11.22 1.36 -6.93
CA VAL A 130 -12.22 2.41 -7.14
C VAL A 130 -12.64 2.50 -8.61
N TYR A 131 -11.67 2.46 -9.52
CA TYR A 131 -11.95 2.52 -10.96
C TYR A 131 -12.73 1.30 -11.46
N ASN A 132 -12.38 0.11 -11.00
CA ASN A 132 -13.11 -1.13 -11.33
C ASN A 132 -14.45 -1.27 -10.59
N ARG A 133 -14.76 -0.36 -9.65
CA ARG A 133 -15.92 -0.42 -8.74
C ARG A 133 -16.02 -1.77 -8.02
N ASP A 134 -14.87 -2.29 -7.58
CA ASP A 134 -14.76 -3.58 -6.92
C ASP A 134 -13.58 -3.55 -5.94
N TYR A 135 -13.87 -3.35 -4.65
CA TYR A 135 -12.83 -3.30 -3.61
C TYR A 135 -12.13 -4.65 -3.39
N MET A 136 -12.72 -5.76 -3.87
CA MET A 136 -12.06 -7.06 -3.85
C MET A 136 -10.86 -7.12 -4.80
N PHE A 137 -10.71 -6.17 -5.73
CA PHE A 137 -9.48 -6.01 -6.51
C PHE A 137 -8.28 -5.96 -5.57
N PHE A 138 -8.25 -4.96 -4.67
CA PHE A 138 -7.10 -4.74 -3.79
C PHE A 138 -6.91 -5.91 -2.83
N ALA A 139 -8.00 -6.35 -2.20
CA ALA A 139 -7.98 -7.47 -1.26
C ALA A 139 -7.36 -8.75 -1.84
N LYS A 140 -7.65 -9.04 -3.11
CA LYS A 140 -7.17 -10.25 -3.79
C LYS A 140 -5.74 -10.10 -4.31
N SER A 141 -5.31 -8.89 -4.65
CA SER A 141 -3.94 -8.58 -5.09
C SER A 141 -2.89 -8.79 -4.00
N VAL A 142 -3.26 -8.63 -2.72
CA VAL A 142 -2.33 -8.77 -1.60
C VAL A 142 -2.22 -10.24 -1.19
N VAL A 143 -1.04 -10.83 -1.33
CA VAL A 143 -0.77 -12.25 -1.00
C VAL A 143 0.21 -12.34 0.18
N TRP A 144 -0.27 -12.87 1.30
CA TRP A 144 0.60 -13.15 2.45
C TRP A 144 1.12 -14.59 2.42
N PRO A 145 2.43 -14.81 2.67
CA PRO A 145 2.99 -16.16 2.69
C PRO A 145 2.65 -16.94 3.96
N ASN A 146 2.43 -16.28 5.11
CA ASN A 146 1.98 -16.89 6.36
C ASN A 146 1.46 -15.86 7.38
N SER A 147 0.84 -16.34 8.47
CA SER A 147 0.25 -15.51 9.52
C SER A 147 1.24 -14.71 10.37
N SER A 148 2.48 -15.20 10.56
CA SER A 148 3.45 -14.54 11.44
C SER A 148 3.90 -13.17 10.91
N VAL A 149 3.98 -13.01 9.58
CA VAL A 149 4.36 -11.74 8.93
C VAL A 149 3.19 -10.77 8.80
N ALA A 150 1.95 -11.29 8.82
CA ALA A 150 0.73 -10.49 8.69
C ALA A 150 0.20 -9.97 10.04
N SER A 151 0.93 -10.19 11.14
CA SER A 151 0.47 -9.86 12.50
C SER A 151 0.12 -8.39 12.67
N TYR A 152 0.85 -7.50 12.01
CA TYR A 152 0.56 -6.06 12.04
C TYR A 152 -0.84 -5.76 11.47
N ASP A 153 -1.11 -6.22 10.25
CA ASP A 153 -2.36 -5.98 9.54
C ASP A 153 -3.55 -6.64 10.24
N GLN A 154 -3.38 -7.84 10.78
CA GLN A 154 -4.41 -8.49 11.62
C GLN A 154 -4.89 -7.56 12.75
N HIS A 155 -3.95 -6.96 13.47
CA HIS A 155 -4.26 -6.05 14.58
C HIS A 155 -4.76 -4.69 14.09
N PHE A 156 -4.23 -4.16 13.00
CA PHE A 156 -4.73 -2.94 12.36
C PHE A 156 -6.22 -3.10 11.98
N CYS A 157 -6.56 -4.19 11.28
CA CYS A 157 -7.93 -4.51 10.92
C CYS A 157 -8.82 -4.73 12.15
N TYR A 158 -8.32 -5.42 13.17
CA TYR A 158 -9.05 -5.68 14.40
C TYR A 158 -9.37 -4.39 15.17
N TYR A 159 -8.38 -3.51 15.39
CA TYR A 159 -8.55 -2.28 16.16
C TYR A 159 -9.41 -1.23 15.48
N ASN A 160 -9.52 -1.28 14.15
CA ASN A 160 -10.45 -0.43 13.39
C ASN A 160 -11.85 -1.04 13.25
N GLY A 161 -12.10 -2.25 13.77
CA GLY A 161 -13.40 -2.90 13.72
C GLY A 161 -13.75 -3.49 12.34
N TRP A 162 -12.78 -3.59 11.44
CA TRP A 162 -12.99 -4.00 10.05
C TRP A 162 -13.09 -5.53 9.85
N LEU A 163 -12.99 -6.29 10.94
CA LEU A 163 -13.24 -7.74 10.98
C LEU A 163 -14.68 -8.10 11.36
N SER A 164 -15.55 -7.11 11.53
CA SER A 164 -16.93 -7.29 11.99
C SER A 164 -17.81 -7.98 10.94
N PRO A 165 -18.91 -8.65 11.34
CA PRO A 165 -19.87 -9.21 10.39
C PRO A 165 -20.46 -8.18 9.44
N GLU A 166 -20.66 -6.93 9.91
CA GLU A 166 -21.15 -5.82 9.08
C GLU A 166 -20.23 -5.55 7.89
N ILE A 167 -18.91 -5.40 8.13
CA ILE A 167 -17.96 -5.15 7.03
C ILE A 167 -17.83 -6.37 6.11
N ARG A 168 -17.89 -7.59 6.65
CA ARG A 168 -17.89 -8.82 5.82
C ARG A 168 -19.10 -8.93 4.90
N ALA A 169 -20.27 -8.51 5.36
CA ALA A 169 -21.47 -8.48 4.53
C ALA A 169 -21.32 -7.48 3.36
N LEU A 170 -20.50 -6.44 3.53
CA LEU A 170 -20.25 -5.41 2.53
C LEU A 170 -19.05 -5.70 1.61
N GLN A 171 -18.27 -6.77 1.83
CA GLN A 171 -17.00 -6.97 1.11
C GLN A 171 -17.15 -7.07 -0.43
N HIS A 172 -18.34 -7.48 -0.93
CA HIS A 172 -18.69 -7.53 -2.36
C HIS A 172 -19.67 -6.43 -2.78
N ASP A 173 -20.02 -5.50 -1.88
CA ASP A 173 -20.92 -4.38 -2.13
C ASP A 173 -20.12 -3.08 -2.19
N TYR A 174 -19.76 -2.66 -3.41
CA TYR A 174 -18.96 -1.46 -3.63
C TYR A 174 -19.61 -0.22 -2.99
N GLU A 175 -20.89 0.04 -3.28
CA GLU A 175 -21.55 1.26 -2.81
C GLU A 175 -21.79 1.22 -1.30
N GLY A 176 -22.19 0.07 -0.77
CA GLY A 176 -22.36 -0.12 0.67
C GLY A 176 -21.07 0.10 1.44
N LEU A 177 -19.95 -0.44 0.94
CA LEU A 177 -18.64 -0.27 1.58
C LEU A 177 -18.10 1.16 1.42
N THR A 178 -18.31 1.82 0.29
CA THR A 178 -17.99 3.24 0.10
C THR A 178 -18.76 4.11 1.10
N ALA A 179 -20.06 3.87 1.27
CA ALA A 179 -20.88 4.59 2.24
C ALA A 179 -20.38 4.37 3.68
N LYS A 180 -20.05 3.12 4.03
CA LYS A 180 -19.53 2.78 5.36
C LYS A 180 -18.17 3.42 5.64
N ALA A 181 -17.28 3.41 4.66
CA ALA A 181 -15.99 4.11 4.75
C ALA A 181 -16.17 5.62 4.93
N THR A 182 -17.14 6.22 4.23
CA THR A 182 -17.45 7.64 4.37
C THR A 182 -17.98 7.97 5.76
N GLU A 183 -18.91 7.17 6.30
CA GLU A 183 -19.40 7.28 7.69
C GLU A 183 -18.22 7.23 8.67
N PHE A 184 -17.36 6.21 8.54
CA PHE A 184 -16.20 6.00 9.40
C PHE A 184 -15.25 7.21 9.40
N CYS A 185 -14.91 7.75 8.22
CA CYS A 185 -14.04 8.93 8.07
C CYS A 185 -14.63 10.23 8.62
N ASN A 186 -15.95 10.29 8.82
CA ASN A 186 -16.66 11.43 9.37
C ASN A 186 -16.81 11.39 10.90
N SER A 187 -16.28 10.36 11.56
CA SER A 187 -16.26 10.33 13.03
C SER A 187 -15.36 11.43 13.61
N ASP A 188 -15.79 12.02 14.73
CA ASP A 188 -15.04 13.08 15.43
C ASP A 188 -13.61 12.66 15.78
N HIS A 189 -13.42 11.38 16.13
CA HIS A 189 -12.12 10.82 16.47
C HIS A 189 -11.16 10.87 15.28
N LEU A 190 -11.56 10.39 14.11
CA LEU A 190 -10.68 10.40 12.94
C LEU A 190 -10.47 11.79 12.37
N ILE A 191 -11.46 12.68 12.47
CA ILE A 191 -11.29 14.09 12.09
C ILE A 191 -10.18 14.73 12.93
N LYS A 192 -10.15 14.49 14.25
CA LYS A 192 -9.09 14.98 15.14
C LYS A 192 -7.72 14.40 14.81
N LEU A 193 -7.67 13.16 14.34
CA LEU A 193 -6.43 12.52 13.88
C LEU A 193 -6.00 13.01 12.50
N GLY A 194 -6.88 13.66 11.75
CA GLY A 194 -6.55 14.32 10.49
C GLY A 194 -7.13 13.69 9.23
N SER A 195 -8.24 12.94 9.35
CA SER A 195 -8.91 12.27 8.22
C SER A 195 -9.34 13.19 7.07
N LYS A 196 -9.34 14.51 7.28
CA LYS A 196 -9.63 15.54 6.27
C LYS A 196 -8.39 16.00 5.49
N GLY A 197 -7.26 15.31 5.66
CA GLY A 197 -6.11 15.38 4.76
C GLY A 197 -5.01 16.34 5.14
N ASN A 198 -4.93 16.75 6.41
CA ASN A 198 -3.76 17.44 6.96
C ASN A 198 -2.61 16.49 7.36
N ILE A 199 -2.85 15.17 7.39
CA ILE A 199 -1.83 14.14 7.59
C ILE A 199 -0.95 14.03 6.33
N THR A 200 0.30 13.61 6.50
CA THR A 200 1.27 13.34 5.43
C THR A 200 1.60 11.84 5.33
N LEU A 201 2.10 11.39 4.17
CA LEU A 201 2.59 10.02 4.00
C LEU A 201 3.77 9.71 4.93
N ASN A 202 4.68 10.67 5.13
CA ASN A 202 5.85 10.46 5.99
C ASN A 202 5.48 10.26 7.46
N GLU A 203 4.45 10.94 7.97
CA GLU A 203 3.95 10.71 9.33
C GLU A 203 3.36 9.31 9.49
N MET A 204 2.61 8.83 8.48
CA MET A 204 2.13 7.45 8.45
C MET A 204 3.30 6.47 8.45
N MET A 205 4.26 6.62 7.53
CA MET A 205 5.40 5.74 7.40
C MET A 205 6.23 5.67 8.69
N ALA A 206 6.41 6.80 9.39
CA ALA A 206 7.11 6.83 10.67
C ALA A 206 6.42 5.97 11.74
N ARG A 207 5.09 6.04 11.84
CA ARG A 207 4.31 5.22 12.79
C ARG A 207 4.25 3.76 12.39
N PHE A 208 4.06 3.49 11.09
CA PHE A 208 4.10 2.14 10.54
C PHE A 208 5.43 1.47 10.88
N GLN A 209 6.56 2.13 10.58
CA GLN A 209 7.89 1.60 10.86
C GLN A 209 8.21 1.44 12.36
N ALA A 210 7.67 2.31 13.23
CA ALA A 210 7.87 2.21 14.67
C ALA A 210 7.34 0.88 15.25
N ALA A 211 6.29 0.31 14.64
CA ALA A 211 5.72 -0.97 15.02
C ALA A 211 6.46 -2.20 14.43
N LYS A 212 7.48 -1.98 13.60
CA LYS A 212 8.31 -3.02 12.95
C LYS A 212 7.48 -4.09 12.21
N PRO A 213 6.61 -3.69 11.26
CA PRO A 213 5.81 -4.61 10.45
C PRO A 213 6.68 -5.67 9.77
N GLY A 214 6.09 -6.82 9.48
CA GLY A 214 6.76 -7.98 8.91
C GLY A 214 7.72 -8.72 9.87
N THR A 215 7.80 -8.29 11.14
CA THR A 215 8.41 -9.08 12.21
C THR A 215 7.35 -9.87 12.97
N ALA A 216 7.69 -11.09 13.40
CA ALA A 216 6.77 -11.96 14.14
C ALA A 216 6.31 -11.26 15.44
N GLY A 217 4.99 -11.16 15.62
CA GLY A 217 4.38 -10.48 16.77
C GLY A 217 4.36 -8.95 16.69
N SER A 218 4.76 -8.35 15.56
CA SER A 218 4.55 -6.93 15.33
C SER A 218 3.06 -6.59 15.37
N ARG A 219 2.73 -5.49 16.04
CA ARG A 219 1.36 -4.98 16.14
C ARG A 219 1.39 -3.46 16.34
N PRO A 220 0.49 -2.71 15.71
CA PRO A 220 0.31 -1.30 16.04
C PRO A 220 -0.27 -1.17 17.46
N SER A 221 -0.12 0.01 18.05
CA SER A 221 -1.03 0.41 19.13
C SER A 221 -2.43 0.68 18.56
N MET A 222 -3.45 0.76 19.40
CA MET A 222 -4.79 1.15 18.94
C MET A 222 -4.77 2.57 18.34
N ASP A 223 -4.04 3.50 18.96
CA ASP A 223 -3.89 4.87 18.48
C ASP A 223 -3.19 4.94 17.12
N ASP A 224 -2.16 4.12 16.90
CA ASP A 224 -1.49 4.05 15.59
C ASP A 224 -2.38 3.42 14.53
N ALA A 225 -3.16 2.39 14.89
CA ALA A 225 -4.11 1.79 13.97
C ALA A 225 -5.20 2.79 13.55
N HIS A 226 -5.71 3.60 14.48
CA HIS A 226 -6.67 4.66 14.16
C HIS A 226 -6.04 5.81 13.37
N PHE A 227 -4.78 6.16 13.67
CA PHE A 227 -4.06 7.16 12.89
C PHE A 227 -3.87 6.72 11.44
N ILE A 228 -3.50 5.47 11.20
CA ILE A 228 -3.33 4.93 9.84
C ILE A 228 -4.68 4.85 9.13
N ALA A 229 -5.76 4.54 9.83
CA ALA A 229 -7.10 4.60 9.26
C ALA A 229 -7.52 6.04 8.90
N ALA A 230 -7.14 7.04 9.71
CA ALA A 230 -7.31 8.45 9.36
C ALA A 230 -6.46 8.85 8.14
N TRP A 231 -5.24 8.32 8.02
CA TRP A 231 -4.41 8.48 6.83
C TRP A 231 -5.07 7.88 5.59
N ALA A 232 -5.64 6.67 5.67
CA ALA A 232 -6.37 6.07 4.55
C ALA A 232 -7.61 6.90 4.14
N CYS A 233 -8.32 7.48 5.11
CA CYS A 233 -9.37 8.46 4.84
C CYS A 233 -8.85 9.67 4.03
N ALA A 234 -7.69 10.21 4.42
CA ALA A 234 -7.06 11.33 3.75
C ALA A 234 -6.55 11.00 2.33
N MET A 235 -6.18 9.75 2.08
CA MET A 235 -5.72 9.26 0.77
C MET A 235 -6.85 9.06 -0.25
N GLY A 236 -8.11 8.99 0.17
CA GLY A 236 -9.25 8.74 -0.72
C GLY A 236 -10.34 7.85 -0.13
N GLY A 237 -10.17 7.36 1.10
CA GLY A 237 -11.15 6.55 1.82
C GLY A 237 -10.64 5.12 2.07
N PRO A 238 -10.95 4.53 3.25
CA PRO A 238 -10.45 3.22 3.67
C PRO A 238 -11.28 2.04 3.15
N ALA A 239 -12.15 2.23 2.17
CA ALA A 239 -13.04 1.14 1.72
C ALA A 239 -12.26 -0.05 1.14
N CYS A 240 -11.13 0.20 0.46
CA CYS A 240 -10.24 -0.87 0.00
C CYS A 240 -9.59 -1.62 1.17
N ASP A 241 -9.11 -0.92 2.20
CA ASP A 241 -8.59 -1.53 3.42
C ASP A 241 -9.66 -2.35 4.14
N MET A 242 -10.88 -1.84 4.24
CA MET A 242 -12.00 -2.55 4.85
C MET A 242 -12.30 -3.86 4.11
N ALA A 243 -12.34 -3.84 2.77
CA ALA A 243 -12.51 -5.04 1.96
C ALA A 243 -11.34 -6.00 2.13
N TYR A 244 -10.11 -5.49 2.12
CA TYR A 244 -8.90 -6.28 2.37
C TYR A 244 -8.95 -6.96 3.74
N CYS A 245 -9.32 -6.25 4.79
CA CYS A 245 -9.45 -6.78 6.13
C CYS A 245 -10.53 -7.86 6.23
N ALA A 246 -11.72 -7.59 5.67
CA ALA A 246 -12.84 -8.52 5.69
C ALA A 246 -12.62 -9.76 4.82
N TYR A 247 -11.85 -9.65 3.73
CA TYR A 247 -11.45 -10.76 2.89
C TYR A 247 -10.35 -11.60 3.52
N THR A 248 -9.35 -10.97 4.14
CA THR A 248 -8.07 -11.62 4.46
C THR A 248 -8.05 -12.21 5.86
N PHE A 249 -8.69 -11.56 6.84
CA PHE A 249 -8.51 -11.88 8.24
C PHE A 249 -9.83 -12.18 8.96
N CYS A 250 -9.72 -12.84 10.12
CA CYS A 250 -10.85 -13.12 10.98
C CYS A 250 -10.45 -13.07 12.46
N LYS A 251 -11.45 -12.89 13.31
CA LYS A 251 -11.38 -13.24 14.73
C LYS A 251 -11.96 -14.64 14.92
N LYS A 252 -11.16 -15.56 15.48
CA LYS A 252 -11.57 -16.93 15.80
C LYS A 252 -12.39 -16.97 17.09
N GLU A 253 -13.04 -18.10 17.37
CA GLU A 253 -13.88 -18.28 18.56
C GLU A 253 -13.11 -18.10 19.88
N ASP A 254 -11.83 -18.50 19.90
CA ASP A 254 -10.93 -18.32 21.04
C ASP A 254 -10.43 -16.87 21.22
N GLY A 255 -10.84 -15.96 20.33
CA GLY A 255 -10.44 -14.56 20.32
C GLY A 255 -9.12 -14.26 19.62
N SER A 256 -8.38 -15.28 19.17
CA SER A 256 -7.18 -15.11 18.35
C SER A 256 -7.53 -14.61 16.95
N LEU A 257 -6.53 -14.08 16.23
CA LEU A 257 -6.68 -13.59 14.86
C LEU A 257 -6.15 -14.62 13.86
N GLY A 258 -6.92 -14.87 12.79
CA GLY A 258 -6.56 -15.76 11.69
C GLY A 258 -6.31 -15.01 10.39
N ILE A 259 -5.81 -15.72 9.38
CA ILE A 259 -5.63 -15.26 8.01
C ILE A 259 -6.00 -16.40 7.03
N TYR A 260 -6.70 -16.08 5.93
CA TYR A 260 -7.03 -17.04 4.86
C TYR A 260 -7.57 -18.38 5.39
N ASP A 261 -6.92 -19.51 5.09
CA ASP A 261 -7.34 -20.86 5.47
C ASP A 261 -7.40 -21.09 6.99
N ASP A 262 -6.73 -20.27 7.80
CA ASP A 262 -6.90 -20.28 9.27
C ASP A 262 -8.29 -19.80 9.70
N CYS A 263 -9.01 -19.13 8.80
CA CYS A 263 -10.33 -18.59 9.02
C CYS A 263 -11.40 -19.57 8.51
N PRO A 264 -12.31 -20.05 9.38
CA PRO A 264 -13.32 -21.01 8.99
C PRO A 264 -14.16 -20.55 7.80
N GLY A 265 -14.16 -21.35 6.73
CA GLY A 265 -14.97 -21.13 5.53
C GLY A 265 -14.44 -20.08 4.56
N TRP A 266 -13.22 -19.55 4.77
CA TRP A 266 -12.59 -18.67 3.79
C TRP A 266 -12.41 -19.39 2.44
N ASP A 267 -12.58 -18.63 1.35
CA ASP A 267 -12.43 -19.11 -0.02
C ASP A 267 -11.62 -18.09 -0.85
N PRO A 268 -10.65 -18.52 -1.68
CA PRO A 268 -9.79 -17.59 -2.43
C PRO A 268 -10.55 -16.72 -3.44
N VAL A 269 -11.72 -17.15 -3.90
CA VAL A 269 -12.54 -16.40 -4.86
C VAL A 269 -13.61 -15.57 -4.15
N ARG A 270 -14.24 -16.13 -3.11
CA ARG A 270 -15.41 -15.55 -2.44
C ARG A 270 -15.06 -14.78 -1.16
N GLY A 271 -13.86 -14.97 -0.61
CA GLY A 271 -13.46 -14.36 0.65
C GLY A 271 -14.09 -15.03 1.87
N MET A 272 -14.28 -14.24 2.92
CA MET A 272 -14.90 -14.71 4.16
C MET A 272 -16.40 -14.96 3.96
N PRO A 273 -16.99 -15.99 4.59
CA PRO A 273 -18.42 -16.23 4.53
C PRO A 273 -19.20 -15.07 5.15
N ILE A 274 -20.34 -14.74 4.54
CA ILE A 274 -21.33 -13.82 5.10
C ILE A 274 -22.11 -14.63 6.14
N GLY A 275 -21.85 -14.35 7.42
CA GLY A 275 -22.52 -14.98 8.56
C GLY A 275 -23.88 -14.37 8.88
#